data_AF-A0A0B1S425-F1
#
_entry.id   AF-A0A0B1S425-F1
#
_cell.length_a   1.000
_cell.length_b   1.000
_cell.length_c   1.000
_cell.angle_alpha   90.00
_cell.angle_beta   90.00
_cell.angle_gamma   90.00
#
_symmetry.space_group_name_H-M   'P 1'
#
loop_
_entity.id
_entity.type
_entity.pdbx_description
1 polymer ?
#
loop_
_entity_poly.entity_id
_entity_poly.type
_entity_poly.pdbx_seq_one_letter_code
_entity_poly.pdbx_strand_id
1 'polypeptide(L)'
;MKNVLKAIKDVSRVTVICLESDEARRNLYISIAEEGMDTDEYVYLMIESRRTGFNEAWKLKNGSVDGKDAIALRAARKFFIIDSQPLNASARFAADVQAKMLQPPYNCVDCTSINTNSSQVSELADAMLLYALALNKSISAGYPNPTGTQLSQFASGTFEGFSGTVIINENLTRNPVFLIYGLDTSDQQIILMKITENLQNDSIALVQELQPQSIIWAAHGGSPPLNRPKCDFDGSACPKSFAEQYLAIVIVAAGVPVAIIIAAALFITRSRKQEEERLNALWQIPFIMLAKPNVKDTQRHAFYLLAEDAVVARKHVGKVLLRKADCSLLRKVRKRLMSNCCGAEGISHGTLYLISVQP
;
A
#
# COMPACT_ATOMS: atom_id res chain seq x y z
N MET A 1 2.39 13.70 -8.69
CA MET A 1 3.20 13.51 -7.47
C MET A 1 2.66 12.36 -6.61
N LYS A 2 1.40 12.38 -6.18
CA LYS A 2 0.79 11.32 -5.34
C LYS A 2 0.96 9.89 -5.85
N ASN A 3 0.76 9.64 -7.15
CA ASN A 3 0.96 8.29 -7.73
C ASN A 3 2.41 7.80 -7.60
N VAL A 4 3.39 8.69 -7.74
CA VAL A 4 4.81 8.36 -7.57
C VAL A 4 5.11 8.03 -6.12
N LEU A 5 4.57 8.83 -5.18
CA LEU A 5 4.72 8.58 -3.74
C LEU A 5 4.11 7.24 -3.33
N LYS A 6 2.93 6.88 -3.87
CA LYS A 6 2.32 5.56 -3.65
C LYS A 6 3.22 4.43 -4.14
N ALA A 7 3.81 4.55 -5.32
CA ALA A 7 4.77 3.56 -5.81
C ALA A 7 6.03 3.46 -4.93
N ILE A 8 6.55 4.60 -4.44
CA ILE A 8 7.71 4.64 -3.53
C ILE A 8 7.39 3.95 -2.20
N LYS A 9 6.16 4.13 -1.68
CA LYS A 9 5.70 3.53 -0.42
C LYS A 9 5.87 2.00 -0.40
N ASP A 10 5.74 1.36 -1.56
CA ASP A 10 5.79 -0.09 -1.70
C ASP A 10 7.23 -0.63 -1.87
N VAL A 11 8.23 0.22 -2.04
CA VAL A 11 9.60 -0.23 -2.37
C VAL A 11 10.72 0.45 -1.59
N SER A 12 10.48 1.61 -0.96
CA SER A 12 11.53 2.34 -0.25
C SER A 12 11.06 3.07 1.00
N ARG A 13 12.00 3.23 1.94
CA ARG A 13 11.92 4.10 3.12
C ARG A 13 12.95 5.24 3.08
N VAL A 14 13.95 5.15 2.20
CA VAL A 14 14.96 6.19 1.97
C VAL A 14 14.87 6.64 0.52
N THR A 15 14.52 7.91 0.31
CA THR A 15 14.30 8.43 -1.06
C THR A 15 15.24 9.60 -1.34
N VAL A 16 16.02 9.49 -2.42
CA VAL A 16 16.86 10.58 -2.91
C VAL A 16 16.09 11.37 -3.96
N ILE A 17 16.04 12.69 -3.80
CA ILE A 17 15.21 13.60 -4.60
C ILE A 17 16.06 14.78 -5.08
N CYS A 18 15.86 15.18 -6.33
CA CYS A 18 16.37 16.43 -6.88
C CYS A 18 15.20 17.16 -7.55
N LEU A 19 15.00 18.44 -7.23
CA LEU A 19 13.94 19.27 -7.79
C LEU A 19 14.47 20.66 -8.06
N GLU A 20 14.11 21.23 -9.22
CA GLU A 20 14.66 22.52 -9.66
C GLU A 20 13.95 23.73 -9.07
N SER A 21 12.65 23.61 -8.73
CA SER A 21 11.83 24.75 -8.30
C SER A 21 11.35 24.64 -6.84
N ASP A 22 11.32 25.79 -6.17
CA ASP A 22 10.77 25.92 -4.81
C ASP A 22 9.30 25.51 -4.77
N GLU A 23 8.54 25.76 -5.84
CA GLU A 23 7.15 25.34 -5.98
C GLU A 23 7.02 23.81 -6.02
N ALA A 24 7.82 23.13 -6.86
CA ALA A 24 7.80 21.67 -6.93
C ALA A 24 8.19 21.04 -5.58
N ARG A 25 9.17 21.64 -4.91
CA ARG A 25 9.63 21.24 -3.59
C ARG A 25 8.55 21.39 -2.53
N ARG A 26 7.85 22.52 -2.50
CA ARG A 26 6.70 22.73 -1.59
C ARG A 26 5.58 21.73 -1.87
N ASN A 27 5.23 21.54 -3.13
CA ASN A 27 4.20 20.60 -3.55
C ASN A 27 4.55 19.16 -3.18
N LEU A 28 5.83 18.81 -3.16
CA LEU A 28 6.31 17.52 -2.68
C LEU A 28 6.10 17.36 -1.18
N TYR A 29 6.49 18.35 -0.37
CA TYR A 29 6.25 18.31 1.08
C TYR A 29 4.78 18.10 1.41
N ILE A 30 3.90 18.86 0.76
CA ILE A 30 2.45 18.72 0.92
C ILE A 30 2.00 17.32 0.53
N SER A 31 2.45 16.82 -0.63
CA SER A 31 2.05 15.50 -1.11
C SER A 31 2.52 14.38 -0.18
N ILE A 32 3.73 14.46 0.38
CA ILE A 32 4.26 13.50 1.35
C ILE A 32 3.39 13.46 2.61
N ALA A 33 3.05 14.61 3.15
CA ALA A 33 2.21 14.72 4.33
C ALA A 33 0.77 14.24 4.08
N GLU A 34 0.20 14.54 2.91
CA GLU A 34 -1.15 14.08 2.53
C GLU A 34 -1.22 12.57 2.27
N GLU A 35 -0.12 11.93 1.84
CA GLU A 35 -0.02 10.47 1.68
C GLU A 35 0.43 9.74 2.95
N GLY A 36 0.63 10.48 4.06
CA GLY A 36 1.03 9.92 5.35
C GLY A 36 2.44 9.33 5.37
N MET A 37 3.34 9.88 4.56
CA MET A 37 4.74 9.43 4.44
C MET A 37 5.72 10.35 5.20
N ASP A 38 5.21 11.18 6.11
CA ASP A 38 5.96 12.05 7.02
C ASP A 38 6.04 11.47 8.44
N THR A 39 6.16 10.14 8.54
CA THR A 39 6.35 9.39 9.80
C THR A 39 7.84 9.20 10.09
N ASP A 40 8.16 8.58 11.24
CA ASP A 40 9.53 8.23 11.61
C ASP A 40 10.09 7.05 10.79
N GLU A 41 9.30 6.45 9.90
CA GLU A 41 9.74 5.35 9.05
C GLU A 41 10.43 5.82 7.76
N TYR A 42 10.33 7.10 7.40
CA TYR A 42 10.85 7.63 6.14
C TYR A 42 11.98 8.63 6.38
N VAL A 43 12.96 8.62 5.48
CA VAL A 43 13.99 9.67 5.33
C VAL A 43 14.03 10.10 3.87
N TYR A 44 14.11 11.42 3.68
CA TYR A 44 14.24 12.03 2.37
C TYR A 44 15.57 12.75 2.26
N LEU A 45 16.36 12.40 1.26
CA LEU A 45 17.62 13.08 0.95
C LEU A 45 17.37 13.97 -0.26
N MET A 46 17.42 15.28 -0.06
CA MET A 46 17.29 16.23 -1.16
C MET A 46 18.64 16.74 -1.58
N ILE A 47 18.98 16.54 -2.84
CA ILE A 47 20.21 17.09 -3.43
C ILE A 47 19.88 18.48 -3.97
N GLU A 48 20.67 19.46 -3.55
CA GLU A 48 20.58 20.85 -3.97
C GLU A 48 21.98 21.36 -4.37
N SER A 49 22.00 22.35 -5.26
CA SER A 49 23.23 23.05 -5.66
C SER A 49 23.10 24.56 -5.56
N ARG A 50 21.97 25.04 -5.01
CA ARG A 50 21.62 26.45 -4.95
C ARG A 50 22.17 27.14 -3.70
N ARG A 51 22.81 26.42 -2.79
CA ARG A 51 23.47 26.95 -1.57
C ARG A 51 22.51 27.67 -0.63
N THR A 52 21.24 27.29 -0.66
CA THR A 52 20.19 27.92 0.15
C THR A 52 19.63 26.99 1.22
N GLY A 53 20.01 25.72 1.22
CA GLY A 53 19.49 24.71 2.14
C GLY A 53 17.96 24.62 2.07
N PHE A 54 17.29 24.80 3.20
CA PHE A 54 15.84 24.81 3.33
C PHE A 54 15.18 26.01 2.70
N ASN A 55 15.77 27.20 2.84
CA ASN A 55 15.24 28.48 2.34
C ASN A 55 13.72 28.68 2.57
N GLU A 56 13.22 28.16 3.70
CA GLU A 56 11.81 28.10 4.06
C GLU A 56 10.88 27.62 2.92
N ALA A 57 11.32 26.67 2.09
CA ALA A 57 10.59 26.21 0.91
C ALA A 57 9.21 25.55 1.22
N TRP A 58 8.86 25.36 2.50
CA TRP A 58 7.53 24.97 2.93
C TRP A 58 6.51 26.13 2.93
N LYS A 59 6.96 27.39 2.88
CA LYS A 59 6.13 28.58 2.85
C LYS A 59 5.89 29.10 1.43
N LEU A 60 4.76 29.78 1.23
CA LEU A 60 4.52 30.57 0.01
C LEU A 60 5.27 31.90 0.09
N LYS A 61 6.19 32.14 -0.85
CA LYS A 61 7.01 33.37 -0.90
C LYS A 61 6.33 34.55 -1.62
N ASN A 62 5.22 34.31 -2.29
CA ASN A 62 4.48 35.30 -3.08
C ASN A 62 3.46 36.10 -2.23
N GLY A 63 3.45 35.93 -0.91
CA GLY A 63 2.50 36.59 -0.01
C GLY A 63 1.07 36.02 -0.03
N SER A 64 0.82 34.95 -0.78
CA SER A 64 -0.46 34.22 -0.75
C SER A 64 -0.53 33.23 0.43
N VAL A 65 -1.73 32.91 0.88
CA VAL A 65 -1.97 31.96 1.98
C VAL A 65 -2.94 30.90 1.48
N ASP A 66 -2.52 29.63 1.49
CA ASP A 66 -3.34 28.47 1.14
C ASP A 66 -3.66 27.56 2.33
N GLY A 67 -3.17 27.91 3.53
CA GLY A 67 -3.33 27.14 4.76
C GLY A 67 -2.50 25.85 4.83
N LYS A 68 -1.59 25.60 3.88
CA LYS A 68 -0.82 24.35 3.81
C LYS A 68 0.61 24.43 4.35
N ASP A 69 1.07 25.60 4.77
CA ASP A 69 2.43 25.80 5.29
C ASP A 69 2.76 24.88 6.47
N ALA A 70 1.82 24.68 7.40
CA ALA A 70 2.02 23.78 8.54
C ALA A 70 2.14 22.30 8.12
N ILE A 71 1.38 21.88 7.10
CA ILE A 71 1.44 20.53 6.53
C ILE A 71 2.77 20.32 5.79
N ALA A 72 3.18 21.32 5.00
CA ALA A 72 4.45 21.31 4.30
C ALA A 72 5.64 21.27 5.27
N LEU A 73 5.61 22.09 6.34
CA LEU A 73 6.65 22.10 7.37
C LEU A 73 6.77 20.75 8.08
N ARG A 74 5.63 20.12 8.39
CA ARG A 74 5.60 18.80 9.03
C ARG A 74 6.37 17.74 8.22
N ALA A 75 6.18 17.72 6.90
CA ALA A 75 6.96 16.86 6.00
C ALA A 75 8.42 17.34 5.84
N ALA A 76 8.67 18.65 5.77
CA ALA A 76 10.01 19.21 5.61
C ALA A 76 10.98 18.77 6.73
N ARG A 77 10.48 18.56 7.96
CA ARG A 77 11.27 18.03 9.08
C ARG A 77 11.89 16.65 8.81
N LYS A 78 11.31 15.85 7.92
CA LYS A 78 11.80 14.50 7.56
C LYS A 78 12.88 14.50 6.48
N PHE A 79 13.32 15.68 6.04
CA PHE A 79 14.32 15.84 5.00
C PHE A 79 15.70 16.13 5.59
N PHE A 80 16.72 15.56 4.96
CA PHE A 80 18.07 16.09 4.96
C PHE A 80 18.37 16.68 3.60
N ILE A 81 18.90 17.91 3.58
CA ILE A 81 19.28 18.57 2.34
C ILE A 81 20.78 18.54 2.23
N ILE A 82 21.27 17.90 1.19
CA ILE A 82 22.67 17.88 0.80
C ILE A 82 22.85 19.02 -0.18
N ASP A 83 23.47 20.11 0.26
CA ASP A 83 23.69 21.30 -0.58
C ASP A 83 25.18 21.62 -0.66
N SER A 84 25.58 22.33 -1.71
CA SER A 84 26.94 22.86 -1.83
C SER A 84 27.19 23.88 -0.71
N GLN A 85 28.40 23.88 -0.17
CA GLN A 85 28.78 24.89 0.82
C GLN A 85 28.52 26.31 0.27
N PRO A 86 27.82 27.17 1.02
CA PRO A 86 27.63 28.56 0.63
C PRO A 86 28.96 29.27 0.40
N LEU A 87 29.01 30.10 -0.64
CA LEU A 87 30.22 30.83 -0.98
C LEU A 87 30.53 31.87 0.09
N ASN A 88 31.81 31.97 0.47
CA ASN A 88 32.30 33.05 1.31
C ASN A 88 32.75 34.28 0.48
N ALA A 89 32.02 34.58 -0.58
CA ALA A 89 32.31 35.72 -1.43
C ALA A 89 32.10 37.01 -0.64
N SER A 90 33.10 37.88 -0.60
CA SER A 90 32.91 39.19 0.03
C SER A 90 31.83 39.96 -0.72
N ALA A 91 30.91 40.61 0.00
CA ALA A 91 29.90 41.48 -0.60
C ALA A 91 30.53 42.56 -1.50
N ARG A 92 31.76 42.97 -1.17
CA ARG A 92 32.59 43.87 -1.98
C ARG A 92 32.91 43.28 -3.35
N PHE A 93 33.38 42.03 -3.41
CA PHE A 93 33.68 41.37 -4.68
C PHE A 93 32.46 41.28 -5.61
N ALA A 94 31.30 40.89 -5.08
CA ALA A 94 30.07 40.85 -5.88
C ALA A 94 29.69 42.24 -6.43
N ALA A 95 29.80 43.28 -5.60
CA ALA A 95 29.55 44.67 -6.01
C ALA A 95 30.55 45.16 -7.07
N ASP A 96 31.82 44.80 -6.94
CA ASP A 96 32.87 45.15 -7.90
C ASP A 96 32.64 44.48 -9.26
N VAL A 97 32.30 43.19 -9.27
CA VAL A 97 31.94 42.46 -10.50
C VAL A 97 30.75 43.13 -11.18
N GLN A 98 29.70 43.46 -10.41
CA GLN A 98 28.53 44.15 -10.93
C GLN A 98 28.90 45.51 -11.55
N ALA A 99 29.70 46.32 -10.85
CA ALA A 99 30.16 47.61 -11.36
C ALA A 99 30.98 47.46 -12.64
N LYS A 100 31.80 46.40 -12.75
CA LYS A 100 32.60 46.10 -13.94
C LYS A 100 31.78 45.60 -15.11
N MET A 101 30.70 44.86 -14.89
CA MET A 101 29.79 44.40 -15.96
C MET A 101 29.12 45.57 -16.69
N LEU A 102 28.93 46.71 -16.02
CA LEU A 102 28.40 47.94 -16.62
C LEU A 102 29.43 48.69 -17.48
N GLN A 103 30.72 48.34 -17.40
CA GLN A 103 31.79 48.98 -18.14
C GLN A 103 32.13 48.19 -19.43
N PRO A 104 32.86 48.80 -20.39
CA PRO A 104 33.43 48.07 -21.51
C PRO A 104 34.34 46.90 -21.04
N PRO A 105 34.35 45.76 -21.75
CA PRO A 105 33.72 45.50 -23.04
C PRO A 105 32.25 45.06 -22.96
N TYR A 106 31.74 44.74 -21.77
CA TYR A 106 30.42 44.11 -21.62
C TYR A 106 29.27 45.09 -21.76
N ASN A 107 29.39 46.30 -21.18
CA ASN A 107 28.35 47.34 -21.20
C ASN A 107 26.94 46.79 -20.87
N CYS A 108 26.85 45.88 -19.90
CA CYS A 108 25.63 45.13 -19.62
C CYS A 108 24.67 45.95 -18.75
N VAL A 109 23.78 46.71 -19.39
CA VAL A 109 22.80 47.58 -18.72
C VAL A 109 21.81 46.82 -17.83
N ASP A 110 21.52 45.55 -18.17
CA ASP A 110 20.57 44.72 -17.42
C ASP A 110 21.24 43.91 -16.29
N CYS A 111 22.58 43.96 -16.15
CA CYS A 111 23.33 43.25 -15.11
C CYS A 111 23.32 44.02 -13.77
N THR A 112 22.12 44.29 -13.25
CA THR A 112 21.89 45.16 -12.07
C THR A 112 21.86 44.42 -10.74
N SER A 113 21.98 43.09 -10.73
CA SER A 113 22.12 42.32 -9.51
C SER A 113 22.82 40.99 -9.76
N ILE A 114 23.53 40.50 -8.74
CA ILE A 114 24.16 39.18 -8.75
C ILE A 114 23.59 38.41 -7.56
N ASN A 115 22.87 37.33 -7.84
CA ASN A 115 22.47 36.40 -6.79
C ASN A 115 23.63 35.45 -6.49
N THR A 116 24.31 35.64 -5.36
CA THR A 116 25.47 34.83 -4.96
C THR A 116 25.13 33.36 -4.68
N ASN A 117 23.85 33.03 -4.49
CA ASN A 117 23.40 31.67 -4.24
C ASN A 117 23.38 30.84 -5.53
N SER A 118 23.00 31.45 -6.67
CA SER A 118 22.91 30.76 -7.97
C SER A 118 24.02 31.13 -8.94
N SER A 119 24.76 32.21 -8.68
CA SER A 119 25.83 32.69 -9.54
C SER A 119 27.13 31.90 -9.34
N GLN A 120 27.91 31.79 -10.42
CA GLN A 120 29.23 31.12 -10.46
C GLN A 120 30.38 32.13 -10.52
N VAL A 121 30.13 33.41 -10.21
CA VAL A 121 31.12 34.49 -10.35
C VAL A 121 32.38 34.27 -9.51
N SER A 122 32.23 33.74 -8.31
CA SER A 122 33.37 33.48 -7.42
C SER A 122 34.22 32.33 -7.92
N GLU A 123 33.59 31.27 -8.45
CA GLU A 123 34.28 30.12 -9.02
C GLU A 123 35.05 30.48 -10.28
N LEU A 124 34.48 31.34 -11.13
CA LEU A 124 35.19 31.85 -12.31
C LEU A 124 36.38 32.71 -11.91
N ALA A 125 36.26 33.54 -10.88
CA ALA A 125 37.39 34.30 -10.34
C ALA A 125 38.46 33.38 -9.73
N ASP A 126 38.04 32.31 -9.04
CA ASP A 126 38.96 31.30 -8.50
C ASP A 126 39.69 30.53 -9.60
N ALA A 127 39.02 30.24 -10.72
CA ALA A 127 39.65 29.62 -11.88
C ALA A 127 40.75 30.51 -12.48
N MET A 128 40.52 31.82 -12.55
CA MET A 128 41.54 32.77 -13.01
C MET A 128 42.69 32.93 -12.01
N LEU A 129 42.39 32.95 -10.72
CA LEU A 129 43.41 32.95 -9.67
C LEU A 129 44.25 31.67 -9.72
N LEU A 130 43.61 30.51 -9.87
CA LEU A 130 44.28 29.22 -10.04
C LEU A 130 45.23 29.24 -11.25
N TYR A 131 44.78 29.78 -12.39
CA TYR A 131 45.63 29.94 -13.57
C TYR A 131 46.88 30.76 -13.27
N ALA A 132 46.72 31.93 -12.61
CA ALA A 132 47.85 32.79 -12.25
C ALA A 132 48.82 32.10 -11.27
N LEU A 133 48.29 31.36 -10.29
CA LEU A 133 49.09 30.59 -9.32
C LEU A 133 49.85 29.46 -10.01
N ALA A 134 49.19 28.70 -10.90
CA ALA A 134 49.82 27.62 -11.66
C ALA A 134 50.93 28.16 -12.59
N LEU A 135 50.70 29.31 -13.23
CA LEU A 135 51.68 29.95 -14.10
C LEU A 135 52.91 30.40 -13.29
N ASN A 136 52.71 31.04 -12.14
CA ASN A 136 53.80 31.45 -11.26
C ASN A 136 54.65 30.26 -10.78
N LYS A 137 53.99 29.16 -10.39
CA LYS A 137 54.66 27.90 -10.04
C LYS A 137 55.47 27.33 -11.21
N SER A 138 54.92 27.35 -12.42
CA SER A 138 55.60 26.84 -13.62
C SER A 138 56.87 27.64 -13.97
N ILE A 139 56.81 28.98 -13.87
CA ILE A 139 57.95 29.87 -14.11
C ILE A 139 59.05 29.57 -13.08
N SER A 140 58.67 29.44 -11.81
CA SER A 140 59.60 29.11 -10.71
C SER A 140 60.25 27.73 -10.89
N ALA A 141 59.57 26.81 -11.57
CA ALA A 141 60.07 25.47 -11.91
C ALA A 141 60.88 25.43 -13.22
N GLY A 142 61.16 26.57 -13.86
CA GLY A 142 61.97 26.66 -15.08
C GLY A 142 61.17 26.52 -16.39
N TYR A 143 59.84 26.61 -16.33
CA TYR A 143 58.95 26.57 -17.50
C TYR A 143 58.29 27.95 -17.70
N PRO A 144 58.96 28.93 -18.31
CA PRO A 144 58.40 30.27 -18.47
C PRO A 144 57.23 30.35 -19.46
N ASN A 145 57.16 29.40 -20.40
CA ASN A 145 56.09 29.30 -21.40
C ASN A 145 55.56 27.84 -21.43
N PRO A 146 54.83 27.40 -20.39
CA PRO A 146 54.34 26.02 -20.31
C PRO A 146 53.26 25.78 -21.36
N THR A 147 53.22 24.58 -21.93
CA THR A 147 52.04 24.09 -22.66
C THR A 147 50.86 23.91 -21.69
N GLY A 148 49.63 23.82 -22.20
CA GLY A 148 48.44 23.61 -21.35
C GLY A 148 48.55 22.39 -20.44
N THR A 149 49.09 21.28 -20.94
CA THR A 149 49.31 20.05 -20.17
C THR A 149 50.41 20.21 -19.11
N GLN A 150 51.46 20.97 -19.39
CA GLN A 150 52.48 21.26 -18.39
C GLN A 150 51.93 22.19 -17.30
N LEU A 151 51.18 23.23 -17.70
CA LEU A 151 50.58 24.18 -16.76
C LEU A 151 49.61 23.49 -15.80
N SER A 152 48.81 22.54 -16.30
CA SER A 152 47.82 21.83 -15.50
C SER A 152 48.47 21.00 -14.38
N GLN A 153 49.69 20.50 -14.57
CA GLN A 153 50.44 19.79 -13.51
C GLN A 153 50.79 20.69 -12.31
N PHE A 154 50.83 22.01 -12.50
CA PHE A 154 51.09 22.98 -11.42
C PHE A 154 49.81 23.50 -10.74
N ALA A 155 48.63 23.07 -11.21
CA ALA A 155 47.34 23.52 -10.70
C ALA A 155 46.93 22.83 -9.38
N SER A 156 47.49 21.65 -9.07
CA SER A 156 47.17 20.95 -7.82
C SER A 156 47.61 21.74 -6.57
N GLY A 157 46.85 21.57 -5.50
CA GLY A 157 47.09 22.18 -4.20
C GLY A 157 45.91 22.98 -3.65
N THR A 158 46.17 23.67 -2.54
CA THR A 158 45.16 24.43 -1.80
C THR A 158 45.47 25.92 -1.87
N PHE A 159 44.44 26.74 -2.05
CA PHE A 159 44.55 28.20 -1.99
C PHE A 159 43.26 28.84 -1.48
N GLU A 160 43.37 30.06 -0.96
CA GLU A 160 42.22 30.87 -0.57
C GLU A 160 41.73 31.69 -1.77
N GLY A 161 40.50 31.42 -2.20
CA GLY A 161 39.84 32.11 -3.29
C GLY A 161 38.65 32.97 -2.84
N PHE A 162 37.94 33.51 -3.81
CA PHE A 162 36.69 34.24 -3.67
C PHE A 162 35.52 33.35 -3.25
N SER A 163 35.57 32.03 -3.47
CA SER A 163 34.59 31.09 -2.93
C SER A 163 34.98 30.51 -1.55
N GLY A 164 36.11 30.94 -0.98
CA GLY A 164 36.72 30.38 0.22
C GLY A 164 37.89 29.46 -0.10
N THR A 165 38.19 28.49 0.77
CA THR A 165 39.27 27.53 0.56
C THR A 165 38.96 26.63 -0.65
N VAL A 166 39.84 26.67 -1.65
CA VAL A 166 39.77 25.84 -2.86
C VAL A 166 40.86 24.78 -2.79
N ILE A 167 40.49 23.51 -2.97
CA ILE A 167 41.41 22.38 -3.00
C ILE A 167 41.29 21.72 -4.36
N ILE A 168 42.38 21.78 -5.14
CA ILE A 168 42.53 21.07 -6.41
C ILE A 168 43.32 19.80 -6.16
N ASN A 169 42.70 18.66 -6.44
CA ASN A 169 43.29 17.35 -6.20
C ASN A 169 44.29 16.95 -7.31
N GLU A 170 44.93 15.79 -7.14
CA GLU A 170 45.89 15.23 -8.10
C GLU A 170 45.27 14.88 -9.45
N ASN A 171 43.96 14.59 -9.47
CA ASN A 171 43.17 14.39 -10.69
C ASN A 171 42.79 15.73 -11.36
N LEU A 172 43.31 16.86 -10.88
CA LEU A 172 43.08 18.22 -11.38
C LEU A 172 41.62 18.66 -11.34
N THR A 173 40.84 18.07 -10.43
CA THR A 173 39.47 18.48 -10.14
C THR A 173 39.38 19.16 -8.78
N ARG A 174 38.42 20.07 -8.64
CA ARG A 174 38.15 20.71 -7.35
C ARG A 174 37.43 19.72 -6.45
N ASN A 175 37.95 19.50 -5.24
CA ASN A 175 37.24 18.74 -4.22
C ASN A 175 36.01 19.54 -3.75
N PRO A 176 34.78 19.03 -3.95
CA PRO A 176 33.59 19.71 -3.47
C PRO A 176 33.44 19.53 -1.95
N VAL A 177 32.77 20.51 -1.35
CA VAL A 177 32.34 20.45 0.04
C VAL A 177 30.83 20.58 0.07
N PHE A 178 30.17 19.56 0.59
CA PHE A 178 28.72 19.56 0.78
C PHE A 178 28.40 19.67 2.26
N LEU A 179 27.33 20.41 2.56
CA LEU A 179 26.77 20.52 3.90
C LEU A 179 25.41 19.82 3.90
N ILE A 180 25.19 19.00 4.93
CA ILE A 180 23.90 18.37 5.17
C ILE A 180 23.15 19.21 6.18
N TYR A 181 21.99 19.71 5.77
CA TYR A 181 21.10 20.51 6.59
C TYR A 181 19.92 19.68 7.10
N GLY A 182 19.48 19.98 8.33
CA GLY A 182 18.23 19.54 8.92
C GLY A 182 17.50 20.70 9.57
N LEU A 183 16.32 20.43 10.14
CA LEU A 183 15.59 21.38 10.97
C LEU A 183 15.70 20.97 12.44
N ASP A 184 15.96 21.94 13.31
CA ASP A 184 15.96 21.73 14.75
C ASP A 184 14.51 21.71 15.33
N THR A 185 14.40 21.58 16.66
CA THR A 185 13.10 21.56 17.35
C THR A 185 12.32 22.88 17.26
N SER A 186 12.97 23.97 16.85
CA SER A 186 12.39 25.29 16.63
C SER A 186 12.19 25.59 15.14
N ASP A 187 12.24 24.56 14.30
CA ASP A 187 12.09 24.63 12.84
C ASP A 187 13.14 25.55 12.17
N GLN A 188 14.28 25.74 12.82
CA GLN A 188 15.41 26.47 12.27
C GLN A 188 16.37 25.53 11.56
N GLN A 189 16.92 26.00 10.44
CA GLN A 189 17.92 25.26 9.70
C GLN A 189 19.22 25.17 10.49
N ILE A 190 19.74 23.95 10.64
CA ILE A 190 21.05 23.67 11.26
C ILE A 190 21.90 22.80 10.34
N ILE A 191 23.22 22.92 10.45
CA ILE A 191 24.17 22.05 9.74
C ILE A 191 24.40 20.81 10.59
N LEU A 192 24.05 19.65 10.06
CA LEU A 192 24.17 18.36 10.73
C LEU A 192 25.51 17.68 10.46
N MET A 193 25.92 17.68 9.19
CA MET A 193 27.12 16.99 8.72
C MET A 193 27.81 17.80 7.62
N LYS A 194 29.11 17.54 7.44
CA LYS A 194 29.91 18.05 6.35
C LYS A 194 30.51 16.89 5.58
N ILE A 195 30.28 16.84 4.28
CA ILE A 195 30.91 15.88 3.38
C ILE A 195 32.04 16.59 2.65
N THR A 196 33.27 16.12 2.85
CA THR A 196 34.41 16.55 2.04
C THR A 196 34.78 15.38 1.15
N GLU A 197 34.56 15.53 -0.15
CA GLU A 197 34.85 14.47 -1.10
C GLU A 197 36.34 14.51 -1.48
N ASN A 198 37.02 13.37 -1.37
CA ASN A 198 38.35 13.20 -1.93
C ASN A 198 38.26 12.33 -3.18
N LEU A 199 38.12 12.97 -4.34
CA LEU A 199 37.98 12.32 -5.65
C LEU A 199 39.25 11.60 -6.15
N GLN A 200 40.25 11.41 -5.29
CA GLN A 200 41.47 10.64 -5.61
C GLN A 200 41.34 9.15 -5.27
N ASN A 201 40.59 8.81 -4.22
CA ASN A 201 40.34 7.42 -3.81
C ASN A 201 38.85 7.16 -3.90
N ASP A 202 38.43 6.20 -4.74
CA ASP A 202 37.04 5.80 -5.03
C ASP A 202 36.20 5.35 -3.81
N SER A 203 36.67 5.53 -2.57
CA SER A 203 36.13 4.84 -1.40
C SER A 203 35.96 5.67 -0.12
N ILE A 204 36.37 6.94 -0.04
CA ILE A 204 36.18 7.70 1.22
C ILE A 204 35.78 9.16 0.95
N ALA A 205 34.49 9.40 0.78
CA ALA A 205 33.94 10.70 1.17
C ALA A 205 34.09 10.84 2.68
N LEU A 206 34.82 11.85 3.15
CA LEU A 206 34.94 12.10 4.59
C LEU A 206 33.65 12.76 5.06
N VAL A 207 32.75 11.95 5.62
CA VAL A 207 31.56 12.44 6.30
C VAL A 207 31.94 12.80 7.72
N GLN A 208 31.93 14.08 8.02
CA GLN A 208 32.13 14.61 9.36
C GLN A 208 30.77 14.93 9.98
N GLU A 209 30.42 14.22 11.05
CA GLU A 209 29.27 14.59 11.89
C GLU A 209 29.63 15.85 12.69
N LEU A 210 28.84 16.91 12.51
CA LEU A 210 28.99 18.17 13.25
C LEU A 210 28.03 18.25 14.44
N GLN A 211 27.05 17.35 14.48
CA GLN A 211 26.03 17.25 15.53
C GLN A 211 25.96 15.80 16.04
N PRO A 212 25.55 15.59 17.31
CA PRO A 212 25.37 14.25 17.83
C PRO A 212 24.15 13.55 17.20
N GLN A 213 24.14 12.22 17.22
CA GLN A 213 23.07 11.38 16.67
C GLN A 213 21.67 11.75 17.20
N SER A 214 21.57 12.17 18.47
CA SER A 214 20.31 12.60 19.08
C SER A 214 19.70 13.84 18.41
N ILE A 215 20.52 14.72 17.82
CA ILE A 215 20.08 15.91 17.09
C ILE A 215 19.82 15.56 15.62
N ILE A 216 20.72 14.78 14.99
CA ILE A 216 20.57 14.35 13.59
C ILE A 216 19.22 13.62 13.40
N TRP A 217 18.86 12.74 14.33
CA TRP A 217 17.66 11.91 14.22
C TRP A 217 16.50 12.40 15.08
N ALA A 218 16.55 13.61 15.63
CA ALA A 218 15.48 14.16 16.47
C ALA A 218 14.11 14.12 15.76
N ALA A 219 14.10 14.44 14.46
CA ALA A 219 12.91 14.39 13.63
C ALA A 219 12.49 12.97 13.20
N HIS A 220 13.22 11.92 13.57
CA HIS A 220 12.97 10.51 13.18
C HIS A 220 12.83 9.59 14.40
N GLY A 221 12.34 10.12 15.53
CA GLY A 221 12.18 9.34 16.76
C GLY A 221 13.49 9.04 17.49
N GLY A 222 14.58 9.77 17.18
CA GLY A 222 15.87 9.69 17.89
C GLY A 222 16.85 8.65 17.32
N SER A 223 16.49 7.95 16.24
CA SER A 223 17.36 6.97 15.59
C SER A 223 17.14 6.94 14.07
N PRO A 224 18.11 6.45 13.27
CA PRO A 224 17.90 6.24 11.84
C PRO A 224 16.70 5.30 11.59
N PRO A 225 15.84 5.57 10.59
CA PRO A 225 14.78 4.65 10.23
C PRO A 225 15.34 3.34 9.67
N LEU A 226 14.53 2.29 9.74
CA LEU A 226 14.86 1.02 9.14
C LEU A 226 14.78 1.11 7.61
N ASN A 227 15.71 0.45 6.92
CA ASN A 227 15.70 0.37 5.45
C ASN A 227 14.48 -0.41 4.92
N ARG A 228 13.88 -1.27 5.75
CA ARG A 228 12.64 -1.99 5.46
C ARG A 228 11.61 -1.73 6.56
N PRO A 229 10.32 -1.60 6.23
CA PRO A 229 9.28 -1.51 7.25
C PRO A 229 9.26 -2.77 8.13
N LYS A 230 8.74 -2.63 9.36
CA LYS A 230 8.70 -3.72 10.35
C LYS A 230 7.95 -4.96 9.84
N CYS A 231 6.95 -4.77 8.98
CA CYS A 231 6.14 -5.85 8.40
C CYS A 231 6.52 -6.23 6.97
N ASP A 232 7.73 -5.88 6.53
CA ASP A 232 8.15 -5.95 5.11
C ASP A 232 7.20 -5.16 4.18
N PHE A 233 7.62 -4.94 2.93
CA PHE A 233 6.86 -4.08 2.02
C PHE A 233 5.52 -4.69 1.59
N ASP A 234 5.44 -6.02 1.53
CA ASP A 234 4.25 -6.78 1.15
C ASP A 234 3.37 -7.19 2.34
N GLY A 235 3.76 -6.83 3.57
CA GLY A 235 3.05 -7.23 4.78
C GLY A 235 3.29 -8.69 5.19
N SER A 236 4.16 -9.43 4.51
CA SER A 236 4.37 -10.87 4.76
C SER A 236 4.94 -11.19 6.14
N ALA A 237 5.73 -10.28 6.72
CA ALA A 237 6.32 -10.44 8.05
C ALA A 237 5.36 -10.03 9.19
N CYS A 238 4.20 -9.45 8.87
CA CYS A 238 3.20 -9.07 9.87
C CYS A 238 2.48 -10.32 10.41
N PRO A 239 2.15 -10.36 11.71
CA PRO A 239 1.37 -11.46 12.27
C PRO A 239 0.00 -11.49 11.58
N LYS A 240 -0.34 -12.65 10.98
CA LYS A 240 -1.64 -12.84 10.33
C LYS A 240 -2.77 -12.65 11.33
N SER A 241 -3.88 -12.09 10.87
CA SER A 241 -5.06 -11.93 11.73
C SER A 241 -5.61 -13.30 12.15
N PHE A 242 -6.30 -13.36 13.30
CA PHE A 242 -6.96 -14.59 13.75
C PHE A 242 -7.88 -15.18 12.67
N ALA A 243 -8.58 -14.32 11.93
CA ALA A 243 -9.44 -14.74 10.82
C ALA A 243 -8.62 -15.44 9.72
N GLU A 244 -7.50 -14.89 9.28
CA GLU A 244 -6.67 -15.50 8.22
C GLU A 244 -5.96 -16.77 8.69
N GLN A 245 -5.56 -16.83 9.96
CA GLN A 245 -4.85 -17.98 10.52
C GLN A 245 -5.80 -19.16 10.82
N TYR A 246 -7.02 -18.88 11.27
CA TYR A 246 -7.96 -19.90 11.72
C TYR A 246 -9.18 -20.06 10.80
N LEU A 247 -9.26 -19.37 9.65
CA LEU A 247 -10.41 -19.46 8.72
C LEU A 247 -10.79 -20.90 8.41
N ALA A 248 -9.81 -21.72 8.02
CA ALA A 248 -10.03 -23.11 7.67
C ALA A 248 -10.50 -23.94 8.88
N ILE A 249 -9.93 -23.68 10.06
CA ILE A 249 -10.29 -24.36 11.30
C ILE A 249 -11.71 -23.99 11.72
N VAL A 250 -12.10 -22.72 11.62
CA VAL A 250 -13.46 -22.23 11.92
C VAL A 250 -14.48 -22.81 10.95
N ILE A 251 -14.17 -22.87 9.65
CA ILE A 251 -15.04 -23.49 8.64
C ILE A 251 -15.26 -24.97 8.93
N VAL A 252 -14.20 -25.72 9.26
CA VAL A 252 -14.32 -27.15 9.60
C VAL A 252 -15.09 -27.33 10.91
N ALA A 253 -14.77 -26.55 11.94
CA ALA A 253 -15.42 -26.64 13.25
C ALA A 253 -16.90 -26.28 13.21
N ALA A 254 -17.33 -25.37 12.33
CA ALA A 254 -18.74 -25.02 12.15
C ALA A 254 -19.45 -25.93 11.13
N GLY A 255 -18.77 -26.33 10.06
CA GLY A 255 -19.35 -27.10 8.96
C GLY A 255 -19.60 -28.57 9.31
N VAL A 256 -18.67 -29.22 10.02
CA VAL A 256 -18.79 -30.64 10.38
C VAL A 256 -20.00 -30.91 11.29
N PRO A 257 -20.24 -30.14 12.38
CA PRO A 257 -21.44 -30.34 13.21
C PRO A 257 -22.73 -30.13 12.43
N VAL A 258 -22.80 -29.11 11.58
CA VAL A 258 -23.99 -28.83 10.76
C VAL A 258 -24.26 -29.98 9.78
N ALA A 259 -23.21 -30.50 9.14
CA ALA A 259 -23.34 -31.66 8.25
C ALA A 259 -23.82 -32.92 8.99
N ILE A 260 -23.32 -33.17 10.20
CA ILE A 260 -23.76 -34.29 11.06
C ILE A 260 -25.24 -34.11 11.44
N ILE A 261 -25.66 -32.90 11.83
CA ILE A 261 -27.05 -32.61 12.18
C ILE A 261 -27.97 -32.85 10.97
N ILE A 262 -27.58 -32.41 9.77
CA ILE A 262 -28.34 -32.63 8.54
C ILE A 262 -28.42 -34.13 8.23
N ALA A 263 -27.30 -34.86 8.31
CA ALA A 263 -27.27 -36.30 8.07
C ALA A 263 -28.14 -37.08 9.06
N ALA A 264 -28.11 -36.72 10.35
CA ALA A 264 -28.95 -37.30 11.38
C ALA A 264 -30.44 -37.02 11.12
N ALA A 265 -30.80 -35.78 10.77
CA ALA A 265 -32.18 -35.42 10.42
C ALA A 265 -32.68 -36.20 9.19
N LEU A 266 -31.85 -36.34 8.15
CA LEU A 266 -32.16 -37.15 6.97
C LEU A 266 -32.31 -38.63 7.31
N PHE A 267 -31.46 -39.17 8.20
CA PHE A 267 -31.55 -40.56 8.64
C PHE A 267 -32.83 -40.82 9.42
N ILE A 268 -33.16 -39.94 10.38
CA ILE A 268 -34.38 -40.03 11.20
C ILE A 268 -35.64 -39.94 10.33
N THR A 269 -35.68 -39.02 9.36
CA THR A 269 -36.84 -38.91 8.47
C THR A 269 -36.99 -40.13 7.57
N ARG A 270 -35.89 -40.71 7.08
CA ARG A 270 -35.92 -41.97 6.32
C ARG A 270 -36.36 -43.15 7.16
N SER A 271 -35.85 -43.29 8.38
CA SER A 271 -36.21 -44.40 9.26
C SER A 271 -37.68 -44.35 9.65
N ARG A 272 -38.19 -43.17 10.02
CA ARG A 272 -39.62 -42.96 10.32
C ARG A 272 -40.50 -43.32 9.13
N LYS A 273 -40.10 -42.95 7.91
CA LYS A 273 -40.85 -43.31 6.70
C LYS A 273 -40.87 -44.82 6.45
N GLN A 274 -39.75 -45.51 6.65
CA GLN A 274 -39.69 -46.98 6.53
C GLN A 274 -40.55 -47.67 7.61
N GLU A 275 -40.59 -47.10 8.81
CA GLU A 275 -41.41 -47.62 9.91
C GLU A 275 -42.90 -47.40 9.66
N GLU A 276 -43.30 -46.27 9.08
CA GLU A 276 -44.65 -46.02 8.59
C GLU A 276 -45.05 -47.01 7.48
N GLU A 277 -44.15 -47.29 6.53
CA GLU A 277 -44.39 -48.29 5.48
C GLU A 277 -44.55 -49.70 6.06
N ARG A 278 -43.75 -50.07 7.07
CA ARG A 278 -43.84 -51.35 7.77
C ARG A 278 -45.13 -51.48 8.58
N LEU A 279 -45.52 -50.45 9.33
CA LEU A 279 -46.78 -50.43 10.09
C LEU A 279 -47.98 -50.49 9.14
N ASN A 280 -47.97 -49.75 8.03
CA ASN A 280 -49.03 -49.83 7.03
C ASN A 280 -49.14 -51.22 6.39
N ALA A 281 -48.03 -51.95 6.23
CA ALA A 281 -48.05 -53.32 5.72
C ALA A 281 -48.72 -54.31 6.69
N LEU A 282 -48.67 -54.07 8.00
CA LEU A 282 -49.34 -54.94 8.99
C LEU A 282 -50.88 -54.90 8.89
N TRP A 283 -51.44 -53.80 8.41
CA TRP A 283 -52.90 -53.64 8.24
C TRP A 283 -53.40 -54.14 6.88
N GLN A 284 -52.49 -54.59 6.00
CA GLN A 284 -52.85 -55.18 4.72
C GLN A 284 -53.17 -56.66 4.91
N ILE A 285 -54.46 -56.98 4.85
CA ILE A 285 -54.91 -58.37 4.88
C ILE A 285 -54.68 -58.98 3.48
N PRO A 286 -53.83 -59.99 3.33
CA PRO A 286 -53.58 -60.61 2.04
C PRO A 286 -54.82 -61.39 1.58
N PHE A 287 -55.20 -61.24 0.31
CA PHE A 287 -56.44 -61.82 -0.24
C PHE A 287 -56.53 -63.35 -0.09
N ILE A 288 -55.39 -64.04 -0.02
CA ILE A 288 -55.31 -65.49 0.21
C ILE A 288 -55.82 -65.95 1.58
N MET A 289 -55.87 -65.05 2.57
CA MET A 289 -56.41 -65.35 3.91
C MET A 289 -57.94 -65.23 3.98
N LEU A 290 -58.58 -64.76 2.90
CA LEU A 290 -60.03 -64.58 2.85
C LEU A 290 -60.70 -65.86 2.30
N ALA A 291 -61.54 -66.49 3.12
CA ALA A 291 -62.38 -67.59 2.67
C ALA A 291 -63.72 -67.07 2.15
N LYS A 292 -64.21 -67.63 1.04
CA LYS A 292 -65.53 -67.32 0.50
C LYS A 292 -66.61 -68.07 1.31
N PRO A 293 -67.56 -67.37 1.94
CA PRO A 293 -68.68 -68.01 2.61
C PRO A 293 -69.66 -68.60 1.58
N ASN A 294 -70.36 -69.67 1.98
CA ASN A 294 -71.32 -70.40 1.14
C ASN A 294 -72.71 -69.74 1.17
N VAL A 295 -72.78 -68.42 0.91
CA VAL A 295 -74.01 -67.61 0.91
C VAL A 295 -74.09 -66.83 -0.40
N LYS A 296 -75.30 -66.68 -0.97
CA LYS A 296 -75.51 -65.91 -2.21
C LYS A 296 -75.11 -64.44 -2.01
N ASP A 297 -74.12 -64.03 -2.79
CA ASP A 297 -73.55 -62.68 -2.77
C ASP A 297 -74.60 -61.62 -3.16
N THR A 298 -74.69 -60.51 -2.44
CA THR A 298 -75.60 -59.41 -2.79
C THR A 298 -74.89 -58.44 -3.73
N GLN A 299 -75.61 -57.79 -4.66
CA GLN A 299 -74.97 -56.94 -5.69
C GLN A 299 -74.15 -55.75 -5.17
N ARG A 300 -74.21 -55.41 -3.87
CA ARG A 300 -73.53 -54.24 -3.29
C ARG A 300 -72.40 -54.57 -2.30
N HIS A 301 -72.36 -55.77 -1.72
CA HIS A 301 -71.39 -56.14 -0.69
C HIS A 301 -70.93 -57.57 -0.89
N ALA A 302 -69.62 -57.78 -0.82
CA ALA A 302 -68.99 -59.09 -0.82
C ALA A 302 -68.62 -59.48 0.61
N PHE A 303 -69.09 -60.63 1.07
CA PHE A 303 -68.81 -61.15 2.40
C PHE A 303 -67.60 -62.09 2.34
N TYR A 304 -66.65 -61.90 3.23
CA TYR A 304 -65.49 -62.77 3.40
C TYR A 304 -65.35 -63.19 4.85
N LEU A 305 -64.75 -64.34 5.11
CA LEU A 305 -64.36 -64.77 6.44
C LEU A 305 -62.85 -64.60 6.60
N LEU A 306 -62.43 -63.97 7.71
CA LEU A 306 -61.03 -63.86 8.13
C LEU A 306 -60.90 -64.47 9.53
N ALA A 307 -60.22 -65.61 9.65
CA ALA A 307 -60.06 -66.31 10.94
C ALA A 307 -61.39 -66.51 11.71
N GLU A 308 -62.44 -66.95 10.99
CA GLU A 308 -63.80 -67.20 11.47
C GLU A 308 -64.67 -65.97 11.78
N ASP A 309 -64.12 -64.75 11.75
CA ASP A 309 -64.90 -63.51 11.83
C ASP A 309 -65.41 -63.05 10.46
N ALA A 310 -66.66 -62.57 10.41
CA ALA A 310 -67.28 -62.05 9.21
C ALA A 310 -66.77 -60.63 8.91
N VAL A 311 -66.06 -60.47 7.79
CA VAL A 311 -65.56 -59.18 7.31
C VAL A 311 -66.33 -58.77 6.06
N VAL A 312 -66.91 -57.56 6.10
CA VAL A 312 -67.71 -57.01 4.99
C VAL A 312 -66.81 -56.18 4.09
N ALA A 313 -66.64 -56.60 2.84
CA ALA A 313 -65.97 -55.80 1.82
C ALA A 313 -67.03 -55.10 0.94
N ARG A 314 -66.93 -53.78 0.82
CA ARG A 314 -67.76 -53.03 -0.13
C ARG A 314 -67.16 -53.14 -1.53
N LYS A 315 -67.92 -53.70 -2.46
CA LYS A 315 -67.50 -53.78 -3.87
C LYS A 315 -67.57 -52.38 -4.48
N HIS A 316 -66.42 -51.78 -4.79
CA HIS A 316 -66.38 -50.52 -5.52
C HIS A 316 -66.85 -50.77 -6.97
N VAL A 317 -68.13 -50.48 -7.24
CA VAL A 317 -68.70 -50.55 -8.59
C VAL A 317 -68.32 -49.27 -9.33
N GLY A 318 -67.10 -49.22 -9.86
CA GLY A 318 -66.67 -48.16 -10.77
C GLY A 318 -65.18 -47.87 -10.75
N LYS A 319 -64.52 -47.99 -11.91
CA LYS A 319 -63.28 -47.26 -12.19
C LYS A 319 -63.67 -45.80 -12.48
N VAL A 320 -63.51 -44.91 -11.50
CA VAL A 320 -63.61 -43.48 -11.76
C VAL A 320 -62.34 -43.05 -12.51
N LEU A 321 -62.49 -42.71 -13.79
CA LEU A 321 -61.39 -42.23 -14.61
C LEU A 321 -61.19 -40.75 -14.31
N LEU A 322 -60.26 -40.45 -13.40
CA LEU A 322 -59.94 -39.08 -12.99
C LEU A 322 -59.42 -38.28 -14.19
N ARG A 323 -60.09 -37.17 -14.53
CA ARG A 323 -59.61 -36.26 -15.56
C ARG A 323 -58.53 -35.36 -14.97
N LYS A 324 -57.68 -34.76 -15.81
CA LYS A 324 -56.60 -33.84 -15.39
C LYS A 324 -57.06 -32.74 -14.41
N ALA A 325 -58.29 -32.24 -14.58
CA ALA A 325 -58.88 -31.24 -13.71
C ALA A 325 -59.10 -31.76 -12.27
N ASP A 326 -59.58 -32.99 -12.13
CA ASP A 326 -59.84 -33.63 -10.83
C ASP A 326 -58.54 -33.89 -10.07
N CYS A 327 -57.48 -34.33 -10.77
CA CYS A 327 -56.16 -34.46 -10.18
C CYS A 327 -55.58 -33.11 -9.72
N SER A 328 -55.87 -32.02 -10.44
CA SER A 328 -55.42 -30.68 -10.06
C SER A 328 -56.14 -30.18 -8.80
N LEU A 329 -57.43 -30.49 -8.66
CA LEU A 329 -58.23 -30.16 -7.49
C LEU A 329 -57.74 -30.94 -6.25
N LEU A 330 -57.46 -32.24 -6.40
CA LEU A 330 -56.90 -33.06 -5.32
C LEU A 330 -55.50 -32.60 -4.89
N ARG A 331 -54.66 -32.12 -5.81
CA ARG A 331 -53.38 -31.47 -5.46
C ARG A 331 -53.57 -30.15 -4.69
N LYS A 332 -54.62 -29.38 -4.99
CA LYS A 332 -54.98 -28.18 -4.23
C LYS A 332 -55.50 -28.52 -2.82
N VAL A 333 -56.29 -29.57 -2.68
CA VAL A 333 -56.76 -30.07 -1.37
C VAL A 333 -55.57 -30.54 -0.51
N ARG A 334 -54.60 -31.25 -1.09
CA ARG A 334 -53.34 -31.62 -0.41
C ARG A 334 -52.55 -30.39 0.06
N LYS A 335 -52.46 -29.33 -0.77
CA LYS A 335 -51.81 -28.07 -0.37
C LYS A 335 -52.54 -27.34 0.76
N ARG A 336 -53.88 -27.40 0.80
CA ARG A 336 -54.71 -26.75 1.82
C ARG A 336 -54.71 -27.50 3.17
N LEU A 337 -54.54 -28.83 3.13
CA LEU A 337 -54.32 -29.64 4.33
C LEU A 337 -52.90 -29.48 4.90
N MET A 338 -51.88 -29.36 4.04
CA MET A 338 -50.51 -29.07 4.51
C MET A 338 -50.32 -27.64 5.07
N SER A 339 -51.20 -26.68 4.76
CA SER A 339 -51.09 -25.31 5.29
C SER A 339 -51.71 -25.12 6.69
N ASN A 340 -52.53 -26.04 7.19
CA ASN A 340 -53.27 -25.89 8.45
C ASN A 340 -52.83 -26.88 9.57
N CYS A 341 -51.76 -27.66 9.40
CA CYS A 341 -51.31 -28.65 10.38
C CYS A 341 -50.04 -28.25 11.17
N CYS A 342 -49.99 -27.00 11.66
CA CYS A 342 -49.13 -26.62 12.79
C CYS A 342 -49.96 -26.22 14.03
N GLY A 343 -51.08 -26.92 14.24
CA GLY A 343 -51.87 -26.92 15.46
C GLY A 343 -52.22 -28.36 15.82
N ALA A 344 -52.06 -28.72 17.08
CA ALA A 344 -52.01 -30.05 17.66
C ALA A 344 -53.09 -31.09 17.25
N GLU A 345 -52.70 -32.34 17.51
CA GLU A 345 -53.44 -33.61 17.61
C GLU A 345 -53.81 -34.39 16.34
N GLY A 346 -53.39 -35.65 16.36
CA GLY A 346 -53.17 -36.47 15.18
C GLY A 346 -54.43 -37.08 14.58
N ILE A 347 -54.35 -37.29 13.27
CA ILE A 347 -54.92 -38.42 12.55
C ILE A 347 -53.98 -38.68 11.36
N SER A 348 -53.36 -39.86 11.37
CA SER A 348 -52.57 -40.38 10.26
C SER A 348 -53.48 -40.63 9.07
N HIS A 349 -53.19 -40.01 7.92
CA HIS A 349 -53.62 -40.52 6.63
C HIS A 349 -52.64 -40.17 5.51
N GLY A 350 -52.02 -41.22 4.97
CA GLY A 350 -51.37 -41.29 3.67
C GLY A 350 -50.77 -42.69 3.54
N THR A 351 -51.14 -43.52 2.56
CA THR A 351 -50.57 -43.39 1.21
C THR A 351 -51.47 -44.06 0.17
N LEU A 352 -51.82 -43.30 -0.87
CA LEU A 352 -52.49 -43.73 -2.10
C LEU A 352 -51.41 -44.07 -3.14
N TYR A 353 -51.34 -45.33 -3.60
CA TYR A 353 -50.45 -45.75 -4.69
C TYR A 353 -51.11 -45.48 -6.06
N LEU A 354 -50.36 -44.83 -6.96
CA LEU A 354 -50.63 -44.75 -8.40
C LEU A 354 -49.94 -45.93 -9.08
N ILE A 355 -50.70 -46.78 -9.78
CA ILE A 355 -50.15 -47.83 -10.65
C ILE A 355 -50.16 -47.31 -12.10
N SER A 356 -48.98 -47.28 -12.69
CA SER A 356 -48.71 -47.19 -14.11
C SER A 356 -48.99 -48.55 -14.76
N VAL A 357 -49.74 -48.57 -15.86
CA VAL A 357 -49.57 -49.57 -16.92
C VAL A 357 -49.85 -48.88 -18.26
N GLN A 358 -48.81 -48.63 -19.04
CA GLN A 358 -48.89 -48.60 -20.50
C GLN A 358 -48.68 -50.04 -21.01
N PRO A 359 -49.07 -50.37 -22.26
CA PRO A 359 -48.47 -51.52 -22.92
C PRO A 359 -46.94 -51.38 -23.01
#